data_AF-A0A2E1AGS9-F1
#
_entry.id   AF-A0A2E1AGS9-F1
#
_cell.length_a   1.000
_cell.length_b   1.000
_cell.length_c   1.000
_cell.angle_alpha   90.00
_cell.angle_beta   90.00
_cell.angle_gamma   90.00
#
_symmetry.space_group_name_H-M   'P 1'
#
loop_
_entity.id
_entity.type
_entity.pdbx_description
1 polymer ?
#
loop_
_entity_poly.entity_id
_entity_poly.type
_entity_poly.pdbx_seq_one_letter_code
_entity_poly.pdbx_strand_id
1 'polypeptide(L)'
;MTPSNIPTFSYFRLWFGFIGSAITWVIHFFLIWFISEMGCLSGLGDQTLLGINSVVALILLMTIPLLLITVASGMLSYGIWRQIQDIERQSAPDQGIVYAALERQRFMAIFGSLAAILFGVIIMLQTVPLFTVPVCGA
;
A
#
# COMPACT_ATOMS: atom_id res chain seq x y z
N MET A 1 -29.41 -12.76 -24.02
CA MET A 1 -28.88 -11.68 -23.17
C MET A 1 -27.65 -11.12 -23.86
N THR A 2 -27.64 -9.81 -24.13
CA THR A 2 -26.58 -9.13 -24.88
C THR A 2 -25.25 -9.15 -24.11
N PRO A 3 -24.10 -9.34 -24.78
CA PRO A 3 -22.77 -9.39 -24.17
C PRO A 3 -22.26 -8.03 -23.61
N SER A 4 -23.14 -7.05 -23.41
CA SER A 4 -22.79 -5.64 -23.18
C SER A 4 -22.67 -5.22 -21.72
N ASN A 5 -22.91 -6.11 -20.75
CA ASN A 5 -22.84 -5.80 -19.30
C ASN A 5 -21.76 -6.62 -18.59
N ILE A 6 -20.55 -6.62 -19.15
CA ILE A 6 -19.39 -7.08 -18.40
C ILE A 6 -19.04 -5.96 -17.41
N PRO A 7 -19.02 -6.21 -16.09
CA PRO A 7 -18.57 -5.21 -15.13
C PRO A 7 -17.09 -4.92 -15.38
N THR A 8 -16.82 -3.85 -16.12
CA THR A 8 -15.47 -3.38 -16.40
C THR A 8 -15.02 -2.50 -15.24
N PHE A 9 -14.25 -3.09 -14.32
CA PHE A 9 -13.53 -2.29 -13.34
C PHE A 9 -12.58 -1.35 -14.08
N SER A 10 -12.54 -0.08 -13.65
CA SER A 10 -11.60 0.89 -14.21
C SER A 10 -10.18 0.34 -14.08
N TYR A 11 -9.47 0.26 -15.23
CA TYR A 11 -8.08 -0.20 -15.28
C TYR A 11 -7.21 0.51 -14.25
N PHE A 12 -7.45 1.81 -14.03
CA PHE A 12 -6.72 2.59 -13.04
C PHE A 12 -6.88 2.05 -11.61
N ARG A 13 -8.10 1.64 -11.20
CA ARG A 13 -8.35 1.08 -9.86
C ARG A 13 -7.65 -0.27 -9.66
N LEU A 14 -7.64 -1.13 -10.68
CA LEU A 14 -6.95 -2.41 -10.64
C LEU A 14 -5.44 -2.23 -10.49
N TRP A 15 -4.84 -1.35 -11.30
CA TRP A 15 -3.41 -1.07 -11.22
C TRP A 15 -3.03 -0.38 -9.91
N PHE A 16 -3.84 0.56 -9.43
CA PHE A 16 -3.64 1.21 -8.13
C PHE A 16 -3.73 0.24 -6.96
N GLY A 17 -4.66 -0.71 -7.01
CA GLY A 17 -4.79 -1.78 -6.01
C GLY A 17 -3.64 -2.81 -6.06
N PHE A 18 -3.09 -3.07 -7.24
CA PHE A 18 -2.04 -4.06 -7.44
C PHE A 18 -0.64 -3.53 -7.09
N ILE A 19 -0.30 -2.33 -7.56
CA ILE A 19 1.07 -1.77 -7.45
C ILE A 19 1.16 -0.62 -6.45
N GLY A 20 0.03 -0.03 -6.06
CA GLY A 20 0.01 1.15 -5.18
C GLY A 20 0.79 0.93 -3.89
N SER A 21 0.57 -0.20 -3.20
CA SER A 21 1.28 -0.56 -1.97
C SER A 21 2.80 -0.68 -2.16
N ALA A 22 3.25 -1.27 -3.28
CA ALA A 22 4.66 -1.42 -3.60
C ALA A 22 5.33 -0.06 -3.87
N ILE A 23 4.70 0.81 -4.67
CA ILE A 23 5.20 2.16 -4.95
C ILE A 23 5.26 2.98 -3.67
N THR A 24 4.20 2.93 -2.87
CA THR A 24 4.13 3.64 -1.58
C THR A 24 5.24 3.19 -0.63
N TRP A 25 5.52 1.88 -0.57
CA TRP A 25 6.63 1.35 0.21
C TRP A 25 7.99 1.85 -0.30
N VAL A 26 8.23 1.87 -1.62
CA VAL A 26 9.48 2.40 -2.17
C VAL A 26 9.66 3.88 -1.78
N ILE A 27 8.62 4.69 -1.96
CA ILE A 27 8.65 6.12 -1.59
C ILE A 27 8.94 6.27 -0.09
N HIS A 28 8.26 5.48 0.74
CA HIS A 28 8.46 5.47 2.19
C HIS A 28 9.91 5.13 2.57
N PHE A 29 10.48 4.08 1.98
CA PHE A 29 11.85 3.66 2.23
C PHE A 29 12.86 4.75 1.87
N PHE A 30 12.74 5.35 0.68
CA PHE A 30 13.61 6.45 0.26
C PHE A 30 13.48 7.68 1.16
N LEU A 31 12.26 8.02 1.59
CA LEU A 31 12.04 9.14 2.49
C LEU A 31 12.66 8.92 3.86
N ILE A 32 12.50 7.73 4.46
CA ILE A 32 13.13 7.43 5.76
C ILE A 32 14.64 7.55 5.63
N TRP A 33 15.22 6.92 4.61
CA TRP A 33 16.67 6.94 4.40
C TRP A 33 17.18 8.38 4.27
N PHE A 34 16.56 9.16 3.38
CA PHE A 34 16.94 10.55 3.14
C PHE A 34 16.78 11.43 4.38
N ILE A 35 15.66 11.32 5.10
CA ILE A 35 15.41 12.11 6.32
C ILE A 35 16.38 11.71 7.43
N SER A 36 16.69 10.43 7.58
CA SER A 36 17.63 9.97 8.60
C SER A 36 19.03 10.50 8.31
N GLU A 37 19.50 10.43 7.07
CA GLU A 37 20.85 10.88 6.72
C GLU A 37 20.99 12.40 6.74
N MET A 38 20.07 13.11 6.09
CA MET A 38 20.10 14.58 6.05
C MET A 38 19.72 15.21 7.39
N GLY A 39 18.81 14.58 8.15
CA GLY A 39 18.38 15.04 9.47
C GLY A 39 19.51 14.98 10.50
N CYS A 40 20.37 13.96 10.44
CA CYS A 40 21.55 13.91 11.30
C CYS A 40 22.62 14.91 10.84
N LEU A 41 22.89 15.07 9.54
CA LEU A 41 23.89 16.02 9.02
C LEU A 41 23.55 17.49 9.29
N SER A 42 22.27 17.83 9.34
CA SER A 42 21.79 19.20 9.57
C SER A 42 21.68 19.59 11.05
N GLY A 43 22.02 18.67 11.97
CA GLY A 43 21.88 18.89 13.41
C GLY A 43 20.44 18.83 13.92
N LEU A 44 19.46 18.43 13.09
CA LEU A 44 18.09 18.19 13.52
C LEU A 44 18.00 17.00 14.48
N GLY A 45 18.98 16.10 14.45
CA GLY A 45 19.11 14.99 15.39
C GLY A 45 19.22 15.41 16.86
N ASP A 46 19.77 16.60 17.15
CA ASP A 46 19.93 17.12 18.51
C ASP A 46 18.73 17.95 18.98
N GLN A 47 17.80 18.29 18.07
CA GLN A 47 16.63 19.09 18.38
C GLN A 47 15.43 18.20 18.74
N THR A 48 14.74 18.55 19.82
CA THR A 48 13.50 17.87 20.22
C THR A 48 12.27 18.72 19.87
N LEU A 49 11.31 18.14 19.17
CA LEU A 49 9.98 18.69 18.94
C LEU A 49 8.98 17.93 19.81
N LEU A 50 8.21 18.62 20.65
CA LEU A 50 7.18 18.01 21.51
C LEU A 50 7.71 16.87 22.43
N GLY A 51 8.99 16.94 22.83
CA GLY A 51 9.65 15.92 23.66
C GLY A 51 10.14 14.68 22.90
N ILE A 52 10.05 14.66 21.55
CA ILE A 52 10.54 13.60 20.68
C ILE A 52 11.62 14.17 19.74
N ASN A 53 12.57 13.35 19.29
CA ASN A 53 13.57 13.77 18.30
C ASN A 53 12.88 14.31 17.02
N SER A 54 13.30 15.49 16.54
CA SER A 54 12.71 16.15 15.37
C SER A 54 12.75 15.28 14.11
N VAL A 55 13.81 14.48 13.95
CA VAL A 55 13.97 13.53 12.84
C VAL A 55 12.91 12.43 12.93
N VAL A 56 12.67 11.88 14.13
CA VAL A 56 11.63 10.87 14.37
C VAL A 56 10.24 11.44 14.10
N ALA A 57 9.97 12.67 14.54
CA ALA A 57 8.68 13.34 14.29
C ALA A 57 8.41 13.52 12.79
N LEU A 58 9.41 13.92 12.00
CA LEU A 58 9.30 14.05 10.55
C LEU A 58 9.08 12.69 9.85
N ILE A 59 9.80 11.66 10.28
CA ILE A 59 9.63 10.30 9.74
C ILE A 59 8.21 9.80 10.01
N LEU A 60 7.68 10.00 11.22
CA LEU A 60 6.31 9.61 11.57
C LEU A 60 5.27 10.39 10.74
N LEU A 61 5.48 11.70 10.59
CA LEU A 61 4.60 12.56 9.79
C LEU A 61 4.48 12.10 8.34
N MET A 62 5.57 11.57 7.75
CA MET A 62 5.56 11.02 6.40
C MET A 62 5.07 9.57 6.34
N THR A 63 5.37 8.77 7.37
CA THR A 63 5.01 7.35 7.40
C THR A 63 3.51 7.14 7.53
N ILE A 64 2.83 7.91 8.39
CA ILE A 64 1.38 7.78 8.62
C ILE A 64 0.57 7.88 7.31
N PRO A 65 0.70 8.94 6.48
CA PRO A 65 -0.07 9.05 5.25
C PRO A 65 0.28 7.94 4.24
N LEU A 66 1.55 7.52 4.15
CA LEU A 66 1.95 6.43 3.26
C LEU A 66 1.33 5.10 3.72
N LEU A 67 1.32 4.82 5.03
CA LEU A 67 0.65 3.65 5.58
C LEU A 67 -0.86 3.68 5.27
N LEU A 68 -1.52 4.83 5.41
CA LEU A 68 -2.93 5.00 5.04
C LEU A 68 -3.18 4.73 3.56
N ILE A 69 -2.29 5.19 2.67
CA ILE A 69 -2.39 4.90 1.22
C ILE A 69 -2.25 3.40 0.95
N THR A 70 -1.31 2.71 1.61
CA THR A 70 -1.14 1.25 1.50
C THR A 70 -2.40 0.50 1.96
N VAL A 71 -2.98 0.90 3.09
CA VAL A 71 -4.24 0.32 3.60
C VAL A 71 -5.39 0.59 2.64
N ALA A 72 -5.52 1.81 2.12
CA ALA A 72 -6.56 2.16 1.15
C ALA A 72 -6.43 1.35 -0.15
N SER A 73 -5.21 1.17 -0.67
CA SER A 73 -4.92 0.32 -1.84
C SER A 73 -5.35 -1.13 -1.58
N GLY A 74 -5.02 -1.69 -0.40
CA GLY A 74 -5.44 -3.02 0.01
C GLY A 74 -6.97 -3.18 0.15
N MET A 75 -7.64 -2.20 0.77
CA MET A 75 -9.10 -2.19 0.91
C MET A 75 -9.81 -2.14 -0.44
N LEU A 76 -9.28 -1.37 -1.40
CA LEU A 76 -9.81 -1.31 -2.76
C LEU A 76 -9.67 -2.66 -3.47
N SER A 77 -8.48 -3.29 -3.39
CA SER A 77 -8.24 -4.63 -3.95
C SER A 77 -9.16 -5.69 -3.33
N TYR A 78 -9.35 -5.66 -2.00
CA TYR A 78 -10.26 -6.56 -1.31
C TYR A 78 -11.73 -6.35 -1.72
N GLY A 79 -12.15 -5.09 -1.87
CA GLY A 79 -13.49 -4.75 -2.37
C GLY A 79 -13.76 -5.28 -3.78
N ILE A 80 -12.78 -5.13 -4.68
CA ILE A 80 -12.86 -5.68 -6.05
C ILE A 80 -12.93 -7.21 -6.00
N TRP A 81 -12.13 -7.87 -5.16
CA TRP A 81 -12.19 -9.31 -5.00
C TRP A 81 -13.56 -9.80 -4.53
N ARG A 82 -14.16 -9.13 -3.53
CA ARG A 82 -15.52 -9.45 -3.06
C ARG A 82 -16.56 -9.31 -4.16
N GLN A 83 -16.51 -8.21 -4.93
CA GLN A 83 -17.42 -8.00 -6.04
C GLN A 83 -17.28 -9.08 -7.12
N ILE A 84 -16.05 -9.50 -7.46
CA ILE A 84 -15.81 -10.60 -8.40
C ILE A 84 -16.42 -11.91 -7.90
N GLN A 85 -16.27 -12.24 -6.62
CA GLN A 85 -16.88 -13.45 -6.03
C GLN A 85 -18.40 -13.45 -6.10
N ASP A 86 -19.04 -12.30 -5.86
CA ASP A 86 -20.49 -12.19 -5.93
C ASP A 86 -21.00 -12.35 -7.38
N ILE A 87 -20.25 -11.82 -8.36
CA ILE A 87 -20.54 -12.01 -9.78
C ILE A 87 -20.38 -13.47 -10.20
N GLU A 88 -19.29 -14.14 -9.80
CA GLU A 88 -19.06 -15.57 -10.09
C GLU A 88 -20.21 -16.45 -9.57
N ARG A 89 -20.75 -16.15 -8.38
CA ARG A 89 -21.88 -16.90 -7.79
C ARG A 89 -23.19 -16.73 -8.55
N GLN A 90 -23.40 -15.58 -9.18
CA GLN A 90 -24.65 -15.24 -9.89
C GLN A 90 -24.60 -15.60 -11.38
N SER A 91 -23.43 -15.90 -11.94
CA SER A 91 -23.23 -16.10 -13.38
C SER A 91 -23.14 -17.59 -13.74
N ALA A 92 -23.91 -18.03 -14.74
CA ALA A 92 -23.80 -19.37 -15.30
C ALA A 92 -22.48 -19.55 -16.10
N PRO A 93 -21.88 -20.76 -16.18
CA PRO A 93 -20.53 -21.00 -16.71
C PRO A 93 -20.28 -20.70 -18.20
N ASP A 94 -21.26 -20.19 -18.94
CA ASP A 94 -21.38 -20.42 -20.39
C ASP A 94 -20.68 -19.38 -21.30
N GLN A 95 -19.78 -18.55 -20.76
CA GLN A 95 -19.08 -17.51 -21.53
C GLN A 95 -17.56 -17.53 -21.29
N GLY A 96 -16.84 -18.38 -22.03
CA GLY A 96 -15.39 -18.60 -21.86
C GLY A 96 -14.51 -17.35 -21.99
N ILE A 97 -14.89 -16.36 -22.81
CA ILE A 97 -14.12 -15.10 -22.97
C ILE A 97 -14.27 -14.19 -21.74
N VAL A 98 -15.46 -14.19 -21.12
CA VAL A 98 -15.74 -13.40 -19.91
C VAL A 98 -15.02 -13.99 -18.71
N TYR A 99 -14.96 -15.32 -18.63
CA TYR A 99 -14.21 -16.04 -17.59
C TYR A 99 -12.71 -15.67 -17.58
N ALA A 100 -12.07 -15.62 -18.76
CA ALA A 100 -10.65 -15.29 -18.85
C ALA A 100 -10.33 -13.84 -18.37
N ALA A 101 -11.20 -12.88 -18.68
CA ALA A 101 -11.03 -11.50 -18.20
C ALA A 101 -11.23 -11.38 -16.68
N LEU A 102 -12.21 -12.11 -16.13
CA LEU A 102 -12.51 -12.13 -14.69
C LEU A 102 -11.37 -12.77 -13.88
N GLU A 103 -10.79 -13.85 -14.39
CA GLU A 103 -9.67 -14.56 -13.74
C GLU A 103 -8.43 -13.67 -13.62
N ARG A 104 -8.12 -12.88 -14.66
CA ARG A 104 -7.03 -11.90 -14.62
C ARG A 104 -7.27 -10.83 -13.55
N GLN A 105 -8.49 -10.29 -13.47
CA GLN A 105 -8.84 -9.29 -12.46
C GLN A 105 -8.79 -9.85 -11.05
N ARG A 106 -9.23 -11.10 -10.87
CA ARG A 106 -9.15 -11.83 -9.60
C ARG A 106 -7.70 -12.03 -9.15
N PHE A 107 -6.82 -12.43 -10.06
CA PHE A 107 -5.39 -12.55 -9.77
C PHE A 107 -4.81 -11.20 -9.31
N MET A 108 -5.09 -10.11 -10.04
CA MET A 108 -4.63 -8.77 -9.66
C MET A 108 -5.16 -8.32 -8.29
N ALA A 109 -6.43 -8.60 -7.98
CA ALA A 109 -7.04 -8.23 -6.71
C ALA A 109 -6.45 -9.02 -5.53
N ILE A 110 -6.26 -10.34 -5.68
CA ILE A 110 -5.66 -11.19 -4.64
C ILE A 110 -4.20 -10.77 -4.39
N PHE A 111 -3.39 -10.67 -5.44
CA PHE A 111 -2.00 -10.26 -5.29
C PHE A 111 -1.86 -8.84 -4.77
N GLY A 112 -2.72 -7.91 -5.21
CA GLY A 112 -2.75 -6.54 -4.68
C GLY A 112 -3.07 -6.51 -3.18
N SER A 113 -4.02 -7.33 -2.73
CA SER A 113 -4.35 -7.44 -1.30
C SER A 113 -3.20 -8.05 -0.48
N LEU A 114 -2.56 -9.09 -0.98
CA LEU A 114 -1.41 -9.73 -0.33
C LEU A 114 -0.21 -8.77 -0.27
N ALA A 115 0.05 -8.05 -1.36
CA ALA A 115 1.08 -7.03 -1.42
C ALA A 115 0.81 -5.90 -0.41
N ALA A 116 -0.43 -5.42 -0.31
CA ALA A 116 -0.79 -4.40 0.67
C ALA A 116 -0.56 -4.84 2.11
N ILE A 117 -0.89 -6.10 2.46
CA ILE A 117 -0.60 -6.65 3.78
C ILE A 117 0.90 -6.75 3.99
N LEU A 118 1.63 -7.34 3.05
CA LEU A 118 3.07 -7.52 3.12
C LEU A 118 3.80 -6.18 3.31
N PHE A 119 3.55 -5.21 2.42
CA PHE A 119 4.18 -3.90 2.49
C PHE A 119 3.72 -3.08 3.70
N GLY A 120 2.45 -3.19 4.10
CA GLY A 120 1.95 -2.56 5.32
C GLY A 120 2.68 -3.08 6.57
N VAL A 121 2.87 -4.39 6.66
CA VAL A 121 3.65 -5.03 7.75
C VAL A 121 5.11 -4.58 7.70
N ILE A 122 5.74 -4.52 6.52
CA ILE A 122 7.11 -4.04 6.38
C ILE A 122 7.23 -2.58 6.85
N ILE A 123 6.31 -1.70 6.45
CA ILE A 123 6.29 -0.30 6.90
C ILE A 123 6.21 -0.24 8.42
N MET A 124 5.35 -1.05 9.05
CA MET A 124 5.26 -1.10 10.51
C MET A 124 6.53 -1.64 11.17
N LEU A 125 7.14 -2.69 10.62
CA LEU A 125 8.39 -3.22 11.16
C LEU A 125 9.55 -2.23 11.01
N GLN A 126 9.56 -1.41 9.96
CA GLN A 126 10.55 -0.36 9.77
C GLN A 126 10.38 0.82 10.75
N THR A 127 9.17 1.06 11.28
CA THR A 127 8.98 2.11 12.30
C THR A 127 9.35 1.67 13.70
N VAL A 128 9.39 0.36 14.00
CA VAL A 128 9.73 -0.14 15.34
C VAL A 128 11.14 0.32 15.81
N PRO A 129 12.21 0.20 14.99
CA PRO A 129 13.55 0.65 15.38
C PRO A 129 13.64 2.13 15.77
N LEU A 130 12.76 2.99 15.25
CA LEU A 130 12.75 4.43 15.55
C LEU A 130 12.50 4.73 17.04
N PHE A 131 11.88 3.79 17.76
CA PHE A 131 11.58 3.93 19.18
C PHE A 131 12.59 3.23 20.09
N THR A 132 13.34 2.26 19.55
CA THR A 132 14.29 1.44 20.35
C THR A 132 15.73 1.88 20.19
N VAL A 133 16.09 2.51 19.07
CA VAL A 133 17.46 2.91 18.75
C VAL A 133 17.49 4.40 18.44
N PRO A 134 18.43 5.19 19.02
CA PRO A 134 18.60 6.59 18.65
C PRO A 134 18.94 6.69 17.16
N VAL A 135 18.12 7.44 16.41
CA VAL A 135 18.22 7.57 14.95
C VAL A 135 19.47 8.34 14.53
N CYS A 136 19.86 9.32 15.34
CA CYS A 136 21.16 9.98 15.25
C CYS A 136 21.97 9.58 16.48
N GLY A 137 23.01 8.80 16.27
CA GLY A 137 24.01 8.51 17.29
C GLY A 137 25.11 9.56 17.24
N ALA A 138 25.29 10.28 18.34
CA ALA A 138 26.57 10.93 18.64
C ALA A 138 27.65 9.86 18.91
#